data_AF-A0A660TGM3-F1
#
_entry.id   AF-A0A660TGM3-F1
#
_cell.length_a   1.000
_cell.length_b   1.000
_cell.length_c   1.000
_cell.angle_alpha   90.00
_cell.angle_beta   90.00
_cell.angle_gamma   90.00
#
_symmetry.space_group_name_H-M   'P 1'
#
loop_
_entity.id
_entity.type
_entity.pdbx_description
1 polymer ?
#
loop_
_entity_poly.entity_id
_entity_poly.type
_entity_poly.pdbx_seq_one_letter_code
_entity_poly.pdbx_strand_id
1 'polypeptide(L)'
;WKTNSSQGTAYLYNGSISGITSSSTGSANATFMGEASSDFGFASSCTDINGDNYADAVIGAYSYGSNRGRLYIFLSNGAAGIQGTIAAASADTVISGEASSQLGYSIAP
;
A
#
# COMPACT_ATOMS: atom_id res chain seq x y z
N TRP A 1 3.39 -23.42 -14.68
CA TRP A 1 4.05 -23.35 -13.37
C TRP A 1 4.35 -21.89 -13.06
N LYS A 2 3.42 -21.15 -12.43
CA LYS A 2 3.71 -19.81 -11.91
C LYS A 2 4.35 -20.00 -10.54
N THR A 3 5.67 -20.12 -10.50
CA THR A 3 6.42 -20.20 -9.25
C THR A 3 6.32 -18.86 -8.54
N ASN A 4 5.80 -18.87 -7.32
CA ASN A 4 5.99 -17.88 -6.27
C ASN A 4 6.13 -16.43 -6.73
N SER A 5 5.05 -15.68 -6.61
CA SER A 5 5.24 -14.36 -6.09
C SER A 5 3.97 -14.01 -5.34
N SER A 6 3.97 -14.23 -4.02
CA SER A 6 3.07 -13.47 -3.16
C SER A 6 3.53 -12.01 -3.19
N GLN A 7 3.51 -11.41 -4.38
CA GLN A 7 3.93 -10.05 -4.62
C GLN A 7 3.03 -9.13 -3.82
N GLY A 8 1.73 -9.42 -3.90
CA GLY A 8 0.68 -8.59 -3.35
C GLY A 8 0.40 -7.39 -4.24
N THR A 9 -0.87 -6.99 -4.28
CA THR A 9 -1.32 -5.78 -4.97
C THR A 9 -2.37 -5.12 -4.08
N ALA A 10 -2.27 -3.81 -3.90
CA ALA A 10 -3.30 -3.02 -3.22
C ALA A 10 -3.98 -2.08 -4.21
N TYR A 11 -5.28 -1.84 -4.02
CA TYR A 11 -6.09 -0.98 -4.87
C TYR A 11 -6.69 0.14 -4.01
N LEU A 12 -6.51 1.39 -4.44
CA LEU A 12 -7.11 2.57 -3.81
C LEU A 12 -8.34 2.99 -4.60
N TYR A 13 -9.45 3.22 -3.88
CA TYR A 13 -10.64 3.84 -4.44
C TYR A 13 -10.97 5.06 -3.61
N ASN A 14 -11.03 6.21 -4.26
CA ASN A 14 -11.39 7.45 -3.58
C ASN A 14 -12.88 7.42 -3.25
N GLY A 15 -13.19 7.78 -2.01
CA GLY A 15 -14.58 7.99 -1.59
C GLY A 15 -15.18 9.23 -2.26
N SER A 16 -16.50 9.24 -2.36
CA SER A 16 -17.28 10.43 -2.70
C SER A 16 -18.39 10.64 -1.66
N ILE A 17 -19.19 11.71 -1.80
CA ILE A 17 -20.40 11.89 -0.98
C ILE A 17 -21.39 10.72 -1.14
N SER A 18 -21.33 10.02 -2.27
CA SER A 18 -22.12 8.82 -2.55
C SER A 18 -21.39 7.53 -2.14
N GLY A 19 -20.27 7.62 -1.43
CA GLY A 19 -19.38 6.51 -1.10
C GLY A 19 -18.48 6.10 -2.27
N ILE A 20 -17.98 4.86 -2.22
CA ILE A 20 -17.22 4.23 -3.30
C ILE A 20 -18.22 3.52 -4.23
N THR A 21 -18.31 3.97 -5.47
CA THR A 21 -19.23 3.41 -6.47
C THR A 21 -18.54 2.45 -7.45
N SER A 22 -17.21 2.34 -7.38
CA SER A 22 -16.42 1.43 -8.20
C SER A 22 -16.61 -0.01 -7.77
N SER A 23 -16.80 -0.92 -8.73
CA SER A 23 -17.02 -2.36 -8.50
C SER A 23 -15.97 -3.25 -9.17
N SER A 24 -14.91 -2.65 -9.72
CA SER A 24 -13.86 -3.35 -10.47
C SER A 24 -12.47 -2.82 -10.09
N THR A 25 -11.51 -3.73 -9.98
CA THR A 25 -10.09 -3.41 -9.79
C THR A 25 -9.50 -2.60 -10.93
N GLY A 26 -10.06 -2.70 -12.14
CA GLY A 26 -9.64 -1.89 -13.28
C GLY A 26 -10.07 -0.42 -13.19
N SER A 27 -10.91 -0.07 -12.23
CA SER A 27 -11.43 1.28 -11.99
C SER A 27 -10.92 1.86 -10.67
N ALA A 28 -9.84 1.31 -10.11
CA ALA A 28 -9.14 1.88 -8.98
C ALA A 28 -8.47 3.20 -9.37
N ASN A 29 -8.43 4.15 -8.44
CA ASN A 29 -7.69 5.40 -8.60
C ASN A 29 -6.19 5.13 -8.64
N ALA A 30 -5.71 4.30 -7.71
CA ALA A 30 -4.33 3.82 -7.70
C ALA A 30 -4.26 2.30 -7.56
N THR A 31 -3.23 1.72 -8.18
CA THR A 31 -2.84 0.31 -8.01
C THR A 31 -1.38 0.26 -7.55
N PHE A 32 -1.15 -0.30 -6.38
CA PHE A 32 0.19 -0.45 -5.81
C PHE A 32 0.66 -1.90 -6.01
N MET A 33 1.78 -2.07 -6.71
CA MET A 33 2.37 -3.38 -6.99
C MET A 33 3.47 -3.67 -5.98
N GLY A 34 3.32 -4.73 -5.20
CA GLY A 34 4.31 -5.11 -4.19
C GLY A 34 5.64 -5.58 -4.76
N GLU A 35 6.58 -5.87 -3.86
CA GLU A 35 7.82 -6.57 -4.21
C GLU A 35 7.60 -8.09 -4.19
N ALA A 36 8.43 -8.86 -4.91
CA ALA A 36 8.24 -10.30 -5.01
C ALA A 36 8.28 -11.00 -3.63
N SER A 37 7.37 -11.94 -3.41
CA SER A 37 7.28 -12.75 -2.17
C SER A 37 7.25 -11.91 -0.87
N SER A 38 6.49 -10.82 -0.87
CA SER A 38 6.42 -9.87 0.25
C SER A 38 5.09 -9.87 1.01
N ASP A 39 4.04 -10.47 0.45
CA ASP A 39 2.66 -10.35 0.93
C ASP A 39 2.23 -8.88 1.08
N PHE A 40 2.60 -8.03 0.11
CA PHE A 40 2.21 -6.63 0.09
C PHE A 40 0.70 -6.45 0.06
N GLY A 41 0.19 -5.47 0.80
CA GLY A 41 -1.24 -5.22 0.90
C GLY A 41 -1.94 -6.07 1.96
N PHE A 42 -1.19 -6.84 2.76
CA PHE A 42 -1.78 -7.63 3.86
C PHE A 42 -2.39 -6.74 4.94
N ALA A 43 -1.76 -5.60 5.23
CA ALA A 43 -2.32 -4.55 6.06
C ALA A 43 -2.24 -3.21 5.31
N SER A 44 -3.21 -2.34 5.54
CA SER A 44 -3.21 -0.98 5.01
C SER A 44 -3.91 -0.01 5.95
N SER A 45 -3.53 1.26 5.86
CA SER A 45 -4.24 2.38 6.49
C SER A 45 -4.17 3.61 5.58
N CYS A 46 -5.17 4.48 5.69
CA CYS A 46 -5.18 5.77 4.99
C CYS A 46 -5.42 6.88 6.00
N THR A 47 -4.49 7.84 6.08
CA THR A 47 -4.53 8.97 7.01
C THR A 47 -3.65 10.09 6.46
N ASP A 48 -3.87 11.31 6.89
CA ASP A 48 -3.00 12.45 6.54
C ASP A 48 -1.73 12.38 7.40
N ILE A 49 -0.62 11.96 6.79
CA ILE A 49 0.66 11.71 7.48
C ILE A 49 1.53 12.97 7.47
N ASN A 50 1.45 13.75 6.39
CA ASN A 50 2.28 14.92 6.18
C ASN A 50 1.64 16.24 6.64
N GLY A 51 0.37 16.23 7.04
CA GLY A 51 -0.38 17.36 7.57
C GLY A 51 -0.92 18.31 6.50
N ASP A 52 -1.12 17.85 5.26
CA ASP A 52 -1.61 18.68 4.15
C ASP A 52 -3.13 18.67 3.98
N ASN A 53 -3.85 17.94 4.86
CA ASN A 53 -5.29 17.66 4.86
C ASN A 53 -5.77 16.69 3.77
N TYR A 54 -4.87 15.95 3.13
CA TYR A 54 -5.21 14.91 2.17
C TYR A 54 -4.72 13.55 2.68
N ALA A 55 -5.54 12.52 2.48
CA ALA A 55 -5.23 11.19 2.99
C ALA A 55 -4.10 10.55 2.17
N ASP A 56 -3.04 10.17 2.86
CA ASP A 56 -1.92 9.36 2.37
C ASP A 56 -2.21 7.87 2.56
N ALA A 57 -1.38 7.00 1.99
CA ALA A 57 -1.53 5.55 2.11
C ALA A 57 -0.32 4.91 2.78
N VAL A 58 -0.58 4.04 3.77
CA VAL A 58 0.43 3.13 4.34
C VAL A 58 0.05 1.70 3.99
N ILE A 59 0.99 0.94 3.45
CA ILE A 59 0.77 -0.45 3.06
C ILE A 59 1.86 -1.33 3.66
N GLY A 60 1.45 -2.45 4.26
CA GLY A 60 2.34 -3.44 4.86
C GLY A 60 2.63 -4.62 3.93
N ALA A 61 3.84 -5.16 4.05
CA ALA A 61 4.27 -6.39 3.39
C ALA A 61 5.10 -7.24 4.37
N TYR A 62 4.41 -8.02 5.20
CA TYR A 62 4.99 -8.66 6.38
C TYR A 62 5.98 -9.79 6.06
N SER A 63 5.84 -10.44 4.90
CA SER A 63 6.69 -11.56 4.48
C SER A 63 7.97 -11.11 3.78
N TYR A 64 8.13 -9.81 3.50
CA TYR A 64 9.30 -9.27 2.82
C TYR A 64 10.61 -9.74 3.50
N GLY A 65 11.56 -10.22 2.69
CA GLY A 65 12.90 -10.55 3.15
C GLY A 65 12.94 -11.59 4.27
N SER A 66 12.23 -12.72 4.09
CA SER A 66 12.13 -13.79 5.09
C SER A 66 11.52 -13.32 6.41
N ASN A 67 10.32 -12.72 6.33
CA ASN A 67 9.57 -12.20 7.47
C ASN A 67 10.23 -11.00 8.18
N ARG A 68 11.18 -10.33 7.53
CA ARG A 68 11.68 -9.04 8.00
C ARG A 68 10.56 -8.00 8.00
N GLY A 69 9.72 -8.04 6.96
CA GLY A 69 8.58 -7.16 6.81
C GLY A 69 8.95 -5.74 6.40
N ARG A 70 8.00 -5.04 5.79
CA ARG A 70 8.12 -3.65 5.34
C ARG A 70 6.81 -2.88 5.50
N LEU A 71 6.95 -1.57 5.73
CA LEU A 71 5.90 -0.57 5.50
C LEU A 71 6.31 0.34 4.36
N TYR A 72 5.34 0.69 3.51
CA TYR A 72 5.48 1.61 2.40
C TYR A 72 4.50 2.75 2.62
N ILE A 73 5.00 3.98 2.58
CA ILE A 73 4.22 5.20 2.76
C ILE A 73 4.21 5.93 1.43
N PHE A 74 3.01 6.21 0.92
CA PHE A 74 2.77 6.95 -0.30
C PHE A 74 2.03 8.23 0.07
N LEU A 75 2.66 9.36 -0.16
CA LEU A 75 2.05 10.66 0.03
C LEU A 75 1.13 10.96 -1.15
N SER A 76 -0.01 11.55 -0.84
CA SER A 76 -0.96 12.01 -1.84
C SER A 76 -0.46 13.27 -2.56
N ASN A 77 -0.94 13.49 -3.78
CA ASN A 77 -0.67 14.74 -4.50
C ASN A 77 -1.78 15.76 -4.23
N GLY A 78 -1.98 16.08 -2.95
CA GLY A 78 -3.05 16.93 -2.46
C GLY A 78 -4.44 16.49 -2.96
N ALA A 79 -5.23 17.43 -3.48
CA ALA A 79 -6.60 17.16 -3.96
C ALA A 79 -6.69 16.15 -5.10
N ALA A 80 -5.61 15.93 -5.86
CA ALA A 80 -5.58 14.89 -6.89
C ALA A 80 -5.54 13.47 -6.27
N GLY A 81 -5.13 13.34 -5.00
CA GLY A 81 -4.92 12.07 -4.33
C GLY A 81 -3.74 11.29 -4.89
N ILE A 82 -3.73 9.99 -4.64
CA ILE A 82 -2.78 9.04 -5.25
C ILE A 82 -3.46 8.44 -6.49
N GLN A 83 -2.76 8.42 -7.63
CA GLN A 83 -3.33 7.96 -8.91
C GLN A 83 -2.35 7.08 -9.68
N GLY A 84 -2.88 6.18 -10.51
CA GLY A 84 -2.13 5.37 -11.47
C GLY A 84 -1.54 4.08 -10.89
N THR A 85 -0.62 3.47 -11.65
CA THR A 85 0.06 2.22 -11.26
C THR A 85 1.42 2.54 -10.67
N ILE A 86 1.63 2.18 -9.41
CA ILE A 86 2.79 2.55 -8.60
C ILE A 86 3.48 1.28 -8.11
N ALA A 87 4.80 1.18 -8.30
CA ALA A 87 5.57 0.10 -7.70
C ALA A 87 5.86 0.40 -6.23
N ALA A 88 5.85 -0.60 -5.36
CA ALA A 88 6.13 -0.44 -3.94
C ALA A 88 7.52 0.17 -3.67
N ALA A 89 8.49 -0.14 -4.52
CA ALA A 89 9.83 0.43 -4.46
C ALA A 89 9.88 1.95 -4.76
N SER A 90 8.78 2.53 -5.27
CA SER A 90 8.64 3.97 -5.56
C SER A 90 7.89 4.72 -4.45
N ALA A 91 7.65 4.09 -3.29
CA ALA A 91 7.04 4.77 -2.14
C ALA A 91 7.93 5.92 -1.64
N ASP A 92 7.31 7.00 -1.14
CA ASP A 92 8.01 8.16 -0.58
C ASP A 92 8.85 7.78 0.64
N THR A 93 8.39 6.81 1.43
CA THR A 93 9.16 6.25 2.53
C THR A 93 8.97 4.74 2.61
N VAL A 94 10.09 4.03 2.79
CA VAL A 94 10.12 2.57 2.99
C VAL A 94 10.79 2.26 4.32
N ILE A 95 10.04 1.66 5.23
CA ILE A 95 10.55 1.23 6.54
C ILE A 95 10.70 -0.29 6.50
N SER A 96 11.92 -0.79 6.71
CA SER A 96 12.18 -2.22 6.82
C SER A 96 12.24 -2.64 8.29
N GLY A 97 11.60 -3.76 8.61
CA GLY A 97 11.72 -4.34 9.95
C GLY A 97 13.07 -4.97 10.20
N GLU A 98 13.22 -5.49 11.40
CA GLU A 98 14.35 -6.34 11.79
C GLU A 98 14.10 -7.79 11.36
N ALA A 99 15.14 -8.62 11.39
CA ALA A 99 15.02 -10.03 10.99
C ALA A 99 13.85 -10.72 11.73
N SER A 100 12.94 -11.31 10.96
CA SER A 100 11.75 -12.02 11.48
C SER A 100 10.79 -11.17 12.32
N SER A 101 10.81 -9.84 12.23
CA SER A 101 9.93 -8.97 13.01
C SER A 101 8.50 -8.86 12.46
N GLN A 102 8.26 -9.34 11.23
CA GLN A 102 6.95 -9.29 10.56
C GLN A 102 6.35 -7.87 10.50
N LEU A 103 7.21 -6.85 10.32
CA LEU A 103 6.73 -5.47 10.21
C LEU A 103 5.72 -5.34 9.06
N GLY A 104 4.59 -4.69 9.32
CA GLY A 104 3.50 -4.57 8.34
C GLY A 104 2.49 -5.70 8.36
N TYR A 105 2.52 -6.58 9.37
CA TYR A 105 1.46 -7.57 9.61
C TYR A 105 0.13 -6.94 10.06
N SER A 106 0.20 -5.83 10.80
CA SER A 106 -0.96 -5.02 11.19
C SER A 106 -0.60 -3.55 11.20
N ILE A 107 -1.54 -2.70 10.81
CA ILE A 107 -1.42 -1.23 10.87
C ILE A 107 -2.67 -0.71 11.57
N ALA A 108 -2.49 0.19 12.53
CA ALA A 108 -3.62 0.85 13.18
C ALA A 108 -4.10 2.05 12.32
N PRO A 109 -5.41 2.31 12.29
CA PRO A 109 -5.97 3.51 11.67
C PRO A 109 -5.67 4.78 12.47
#